data_AF-A0A8J1JHI3-F1
#
_entry.id   AF-A0A8J1JHI3-F1
#
_cell.length_a   1.000
_cell.length_b   1.000
_cell.length_c   1.000
_cell.angle_alpha   90.00
_cell.angle_beta   90.00
_cell.angle_gamma   90.00
#
_symmetry.space_group_name_H-M   'P 1'
#
loop_
_entity.id
_entity.type
_entity.pdbx_description
1 polymer ?
#
loop_
_entity_poly.entity_id
_entity_poly.type
_entity_poly.pdbx_seq_one_letter_code
_entity_poly.pdbx_strand_id
1 'polypeptide(L)'
;MCGTKAYIAPEIFLKHGYGMAVDWWALGITTYIMLMCELPFNNEDPVELMQSILYDNIELPEFLSEDVSAFIKELLEKDPEYRLGSSEAGAEMVKEHPFFRVGFYSIHFDLQTEKQKLILP
;
A
#
# COMPACT_ATOMS: atom_id res chain seq x y z
N MET A 1 18.67 -8.52 -13.19
CA MET A 1 18.02 -8.56 -11.87
C MET A 1 16.55 -8.21 -12.12
N CYS A 2 15.67 -9.21 -12.10
CA CYS A 2 14.24 -9.06 -12.37
C CYS A 2 13.50 -8.95 -11.04
N GLY A 3 12.52 -8.05 -11.02
CA GLY A 3 11.90 -7.48 -9.82
C GLY A 3 11.78 -6.00 -10.10
N THR A 4 10.57 -5.48 -10.22
CA THR A 4 10.37 -4.04 -10.48
C THR A 4 10.87 -3.30 -9.24
N LYS A 5 12.12 -2.79 -9.29
CA LYS A 5 12.82 -2.19 -8.15
C LYS A 5 12.01 -1.08 -7.45
N ALA A 6 11.08 -0.46 -8.17
CA ALA A 6 10.17 0.55 -7.65
C ALA A 6 9.20 0.05 -6.56
N TYR A 7 9.02 -1.27 -6.38
CA TYR A 7 8.20 -1.84 -5.30
C TYR A 7 8.98 -2.08 -4.01
N ILE A 8 10.31 -1.86 -4.01
CA ILE A 8 11.15 -2.09 -2.83
C ILE A 8 10.89 -0.99 -1.81
N ALA A 9 10.55 -1.38 -0.58
CA ALA A 9 10.32 -0.45 0.52
C ALA A 9 11.63 0.24 0.99
N PRO A 10 11.56 1.48 1.51
CA PRO A 10 12.72 2.26 1.96
C PRO A 10 13.67 1.48 2.90
N GLU A 11 13.11 0.76 3.87
CA GLU A 11 13.87 0.04 4.91
C GLU A 11 14.73 -1.11 4.37
N ILE A 12 14.40 -1.65 3.19
CA ILE A 12 15.19 -2.72 2.56
C ILE A 12 16.56 -2.19 2.11
N PHE A 13 16.64 -0.94 1.65
CA PHE A 13 17.90 -0.31 1.29
C PHE A 13 18.76 -0.01 2.52
N LEU A 14 18.13 0.28 3.66
CA LEU A 14 18.79 0.60 4.92
C LEU A 14 19.24 -0.66 5.70
N LYS A 15 18.95 -1.87 5.23
CA LYS A 15 19.36 -3.16 5.83
C LYS A 15 18.97 -3.35 7.30
N HIS A 16 17.90 -2.72 7.77
CA HIS A 16 17.47 -2.78 9.18
C HIS A 16 16.68 -4.05 9.55
N GLY A 17 16.74 -5.10 8.73
CA GLY A 17 15.75 -6.18 8.77
C GLY A 17 14.42 -5.71 8.16
N TYR A 18 13.57 -6.65 7.74
CA TYR A 18 12.25 -6.32 7.19
C TYR A 18 11.18 -7.22 7.83
N GLY A 19 9.99 -6.66 7.96
CA GLY A 19 8.80 -7.34 8.48
C GLY A 19 7.62 -7.20 7.52
N MET A 20 6.40 -7.39 8.01
CA MET A 20 5.17 -7.31 7.20
C MET A 20 4.91 -5.91 6.61
N ALA A 21 5.55 -4.85 7.15
CA ALA A 21 5.40 -3.48 6.67
C ALA A 21 5.79 -3.29 5.19
N VAL A 22 6.67 -4.13 4.63
CA VAL A 22 7.07 -4.05 3.22
C VAL A 22 5.93 -4.43 2.26
N ASP A 23 5.00 -5.28 2.71
CA ASP A 23 3.85 -5.68 1.91
C ASP A 23 2.84 -4.53 1.83
N TRP A 24 2.70 -3.74 2.90
CA TRP A 24 1.87 -2.52 2.90
C TRP A 24 2.43 -1.44 1.99
N TRP A 25 3.75 -1.29 1.95
CA TRP A 25 4.40 -0.42 0.96
C TRP A 25 4.06 -0.88 -0.47
N ALA A 26 4.23 -2.17 -0.77
CA ALA A 26 3.92 -2.72 -2.09
C ALA A 26 2.43 -2.53 -2.47
N LEU A 27 1.52 -2.62 -1.48
CA LEU A 27 0.10 -2.28 -1.68
C LEU A 27 -0.08 -0.79 -2.03
N GLY A 28 0.65 0.11 -1.37
CA GLY A 28 0.65 1.54 -1.68
C GLY A 28 1.09 1.82 -3.12
N ILE A 29 2.21 1.21 -3.53
CA ILE A 29 2.73 1.32 -4.92
C ILE A 29 1.70 0.78 -5.92
N THR A 30 1.09 -0.37 -5.63
CA THR A 30 0.08 -0.98 -6.51
C THR A 30 -1.16 -0.09 -6.63
N THR A 31 -1.64 0.46 -5.50
CA THR A 31 -2.80 1.36 -5.48
C THR A 31 -2.54 2.62 -6.29
N TYR A 32 -1.35 3.22 -6.14
CA TYR A 32 -0.93 4.36 -6.94
C TYR A 32 -0.98 4.03 -8.44
N ILE A 33 -0.36 2.93 -8.86
CA ILE A 33 -0.30 2.54 -10.27
C ILE A 33 -1.70 2.28 -10.84
N MET A 34 -2.60 1.66 -10.07
CA MET A 34 -3.98 1.42 -10.52
C MET A 34 -4.75 2.71 -10.80
N LEU A 35 -4.43 3.80 -10.11
CA LEU A 35 -5.12 5.09 -10.23
C LEU A 35 -4.43 6.04 -11.22
N MET A 36 -3.11 6.03 -11.26
CA MET A 36 -2.29 6.97 -12.05
C MET A 36 -1.76 6.37 -13.35
N CYS A 37 -1.79 5.04 -13.49
CA CYS A 37 -1.18 4.31 -14.60
C CYS A 37 0.34 4.52 -14.75
N GLU A 38 1.01 5.05 -13.71
CA GLU A 38 2.44 5.31 -13.66
C GLU A 38 3.02 4.95 -12.28
N LEU A 39 4.35 4.92 -12.16
CA LEU A 39 5.04 4.66 -10.91
C LEU A 39 5.21 5.94 -10.09
N PRO A 40 5.05 5.90 -8.75
CA PRO A 40 5.29 7.06 -7.90
C PRO A 40 6.78 7.45 -7.83
N PHE A 41 7.68 6.48 -8.02
CA PHE A 41 9.13 6.68 -8.10
C PHE A 41 9.66 5.92 -9.31
N ASN A 42 10.27 6.63 -10.25
CA ASN A 42 10.77 6.03 -11.48
C ASN A 42 12.02 6.76 -11.97
N ASN A 43 13.17 6.10 -11.86
CA ASN A 43 14.43 6.57 -12.41
C ASN A 43 15.17 5.40 -13.05
N GLU A 44 15.86 5.65 -14.17
CA GLU A 44 16.67 4.65 -14.86
C GLU A 44 17.92 4.30 -14.04
N ASP A 45 18.52 5.30 -13.39
CA ASP A 45 19.64 5.09 -12.47
C ASP A 45 19.14 4.45 -11.16
N PRO A 46 19.65 3.27 -10.78
CA PRO A 46 19.23 2.60 -9.54
C PRO A 46 19.51 3.38 -8.25
N VAL A 47 20.54 4.21 -8.23
CA VAL A 47 20.90 5.05 -7.08
C VAL A 47 19.93 6.22 -6.96
N GLU A 48 19.58 6.87 -8.08
CA GLU A 48 18.57 7.93 -8.10
C GLU A 48 17.19 7.36 -7.72
N LEU A 49 16.82 6.19 -8.25
CA LEU A 49 15.57 5.52 -7.87
C LEU A 49 15.53 5.24 -6.36
N MET A 50 16.63 4.73 -5.80
CA MET A 50 16.74 4.51 -4.36
C MET A 50 16.61 5.82 -3.58
N GLN A 51 17.26 6.90 -4.01
CA GLN A 51 17.15 8.20 -3.36
C GLN A 51 15.71 8.73 -3.38
N SER A 52 15.01 8.61 -4.50
CA SER A 52 13.60 9.00 -4.59
C SER A 52 12.72 8.16 -3.67
N ILE A 53 12.94 6.84 -3.62
CA ILE A 53 12.21 5.97 -2.69
C ILE A 53 12.49 6.37 -1.23
N LEU A 54 13.70 6.77 -0.89
CA LEU A 54 14.07 7.12 0.49
C LEU A 54 13.55 8.50 0.92
N TYR A 55 13.54 9.49 0.01
CA TYR A 55 13.43 10.90 0.42
C TYR A 55 12.34 11.70 -0.30
N ASP A 56 11.93 11.30 -1.49
CA ASP A 56 10.94 12.07 -2.25
C ASP A 56 9.52 11.78 -1.74
N ASN A 57 8.68 12.81 -1.75
CA ASN A 57 7.25 12.68 -1.54
C ASN A 57 6.57 12.24 -2.84
N ILE A 58 5.49 11.48 -2.72
CA ILE A 58 4.65 11.16 -3.88
C ILE A 58 3.86 12.39 -4.35
N GLU A 59 3.67 12.50 -5.66
CA GLU A 59 2.78 13.49 -6.26
C GLU A 59 1.41 12.86 -6.50
N LEU A 60 0.33 13.55 -6.12
CA LEU A 60 -1.03 13.08 -6.34
C LEU A 60 -1.85 14.20 -6.99
N PRO A 61 -2.63 13.92 -8.04
CA PRO A 61 -3.48 14.93 -8.67
C PRO A 61 -4.57 15.46 -7.72
N GLU A 62 -4.88 16.75 -7.85
CA GLU A 62 -5.89 17.43 -7.03
C GLU A 62 -7.32 16.90 -7.21
N PHE A 63 -7.59 16.15 -8.30
CA PHE A 63 -8.92 15.59 -8.54
C PHE A 63 -9.22 14.35 -7.68
N LEU A 64 -8.20 13.75 -7.04
CA LEU A 64 -8.43 12.64 -6.12
C LEU A 64 -9.15 13.14 -4.87
N SER A 65 -10.03 12.29 -4.32
CA SER A 65 -10.63 12.60 -3.01
C SER A 65 -9.56 12.61 -1.91
N GLU A 66 -9.86 13.30 -0.82
CA GLU A 66 -9.00 13.32 0.37
C GLU A 66 -8.79 11.89 0.90
N ASP A 67 -9.83 11.06 0.93
CA ASP A 67 -9.74 9.66 1.38
C ASP A 67 -8.79 8.81 0.52
N VAL A 68 -8.81 8.98 -0.80
CA VAL A 68 -7.89 8.26 -1.70
C VAL A 68 -6.47 8.75 -1.49
N SER A 69 -6.29 10.06 -1.38
CA SER A 69 -4.97 10.66 -1.20
C SER A 69 -4.34 10.29 0.13
N ALA A 70 -5.13 10.30 1.22
CA ALA A 70 -4.71 9.88 2.55
C ALA A 70 -4.28 8.41 2.53
N PHE A 71 -5.09 7.52 1.96
CA PHE A 71 -4.79 6.09 1.91
C PHE A 71 -3.43 5.79 1.28
N ILE A 72 -3.15 6.38 0.12
CA ILE A 72 -1.90 6.16 -0.60
C ILE A 72 -0.72 6.73 0.20
N LYS A 73 -0.87 7.95 0.77
CA LYS A 73 0.19 8.59 1.57
C LYS A 73 0.52 7.78 2.82
N GLU A 74 -0.48 7.28 3.54
CA GLU A 74 -0.29 6.50 4.76
C GLU A 74 0.31 5.11 4.48
N LEU A 75 0.00 4.47 3.34
CA LEU A 75 0.67 3.25 2.90
C LEU A 75 2.11 3.48 2.41
N LEU A 76 2.40 4.67 1.86
CA LEU A 76 3.72 5.07 1.38
C LEU A 76 4.49 5.93 2.38
N GLU A 77 4.15 5.82 3.66
CA GLU A 77 4.93 6.35 4.77
C GLU A 77 6.31 5.66 4.78
N LYS A 78 7.37 6.48 4.84
CA LYS A 78 8.75 6.02 4.69
C LYS A 78 9.19 5.25 5.93
N ASP A 79 8.76 5.70 7.11
CA ASP A 79 9.02 5.00 8.36
C ASP A 79 8.05 3.81 8.52
N PRO A 80 8.54 2.57 8.49
CA PRO A 80 7.68 1.40 8.59
C PRO A 80 6.90 1.33 9.91
N GLU A 81 7.33 1.98 11.00
CA GLU A 81 6.60 1.99 12.28
C GLU A 81 5.31 2.82 12.21
N TYR A 82 5.30 3.89 11.40
CA TYR A 82 4.14 4.78 11.23
C TYR A 82 3.29 4.44 10.01
N ARG A 83 3.73 3.49 9.18
CA ARG A 83 3.02 3.07 7.97
C ARG A 83 1.69 2.38 8.28
N LEU A 84 0.67 2.70 7.50
CA LEU A 84 -0.66 2.08 7.64
C LEU A 84 -0.55 0.56 7.52
N GLY A 85 -1.13 -0.13 8.51
CA GLY A 85 -1.10 -1.59 8.61
C GLY A 85 0.11 -2.16 9.37
N SER A 86 1.07 -1.34 9.79
CA SER A 86 2.24 -1.81 10.57
C SER A 86 1.99 -1.95 12.08
N SER A 87 0.88 -1.43 12.60
CA SER A 87 0.51 -1.58 14.01
C SER A 87 0.02 -3.00 14.33
N GLU A 88 -0.22 -3.31 15.62
CA GLU A 88 -0.79 -4.59 16.05
C GLU A 88 -2.15 -4.89 15.41
N ALA A 89 -2.94 -3.86 15.07
CA ALA A 89 -4.22 -4.02 14.38
C ALA A 89 -4.05 -4.43 12.91
N GLY A 90 -2.86 -4.25 12.34
CA GLY A 90 -2.47 -4.81 11.06
C GLY A 90 -3.42 -4.47 9.92
N ALA A 91 -3.85 -5.53 9.21
CA ALA A 91 -4.79 -5.42 8.10
C ALA A 91 -6.15 -4.80 8.46
N GLU A 92 -6.55 -4.82 9.74
CA GLU A 92 -7.84 -4.26 10.13
C GLU A 92 -7.88 -2.74 9.97
N MET A 93 -6.80 -2.03 10.30
CA MET A 93 -6.71 -0.58 10.06
C MET A 93 -6.84 -0.26 8.57
N VAL A 94 -6.25 -1.09 7.71
CA VAL A 94 -6.31 -0.93 6.25
C VAL A 94 -7.74 -1.08 5.76
N LYS A 95 -8.47 -2.11 6.22
CA LYS A 95 -9.87 -2.35 5.83
C LYS A 95 -10.83 -1.27 6.33
N GLU A 96 -10.60 -0.76 7.53
CA GLU A 96 -11.45 0.27 8.14
C GLU A 96 -11.23 1.67 7.54
N HIS A 97 -10.15 1.86 6.77
CA HIS A 97 -9.79 3.14 6.16
C HIS A 97 -10.94 3.68 5.27
N PRO A 98 -11.25 5.00 5.32
CA PRO A 98 -12.29 5.62 4.51
C PRO A 98 -12.25 5.32 3.01
N PHE A 99 -11.08 5.07 2.46
CA PHE A 99 -10.89 4.58 1.08
C PHE A 99 -11.80 3.39 0.70
N PHE A 100 -12.03 2.45 1.62
CA PHE A 100 -12.91 1.29 1.39
C PHE A 100 -14.37 1.53 1.80
N ARG A 101 -14.70 2.72 2.32
CA ARG A 101 -16.07 3.12 2.69
C ARG A 101 -16.77 3.75 1.48
N VAL A 102 -17.14 2.94 0.49
CA VAL A 102 -17.78 3.43 -0.74
C VAL A 102 -19.32 3.43 -0.62
N GLY A 103 -19.94 4.56 -0.28
CA GLY A 103 -21.41 4.74 -0.32
C GLY A 103 -22.20 3.78 0.60
N PHE A 104 -23.50 3.56 0.32
CA PHE A 104 -24.42 2.74 1.13
C PHE A 104 -24.01 1.25 1.30
N TYR A 105 -22.91 0.80 0.70
CA TYR A 105 -22.39 -0.56 0.79
C TYR A 105 -20.92 -0.53 1.23
N SER A 106 -20.66 -0.96 2.47
CA SER A 106 -19.30 -1.28 2.91
C SER A 106 -18.77 -2.46 2.09
N ILE A 107 -17.51 -2.41 1.67
CA ILE A 107 -16.83 -3.59 1.13
C ILE A 107 -16.74 -4.61 2.27
N HIS A 108 -17.51 -5.70 2.17
CA HIS A 108 -17.44 -6.80 3.12
C HIS A 108 -16.21 -7.65 2.79
N PHE A 109 -15.19 -7.61 3.64
CA PHE A 109 -13.97 -8.40 3.50
C PHE A 109 -14.12 -9.86 3.98
N ASP A 110 -15.34 -10.29 4.35
CA ASP A 110 -15.61 -11.65 4.82
C ASP A 110 -15.64 -12.66 3.66
N LEU A 111 -14.55 -13.40 3.50
CA LEU A 111 -14.45 -14.52 2.56
C LEU A 111 -14.86 -15.89 3.14
N GLN A 112 -15.60 -15.94 4.27
CA GLN A 112 -15.87 -17.21 4.96
C GLN A 112 -17.22 -17.91 4.67
N THR A 113 -18.08 -17.40 3.80
CA THR A 113 -19.44 -17.99 3.61
C THR A 113 -19.62 -19.00 2.47
N GLU A 114 -18.56 -19.66 1.98
CA GLU A 114 -18.72 -20.74 0.96
C GLU A 114 -18.22 -22.14 1.36
N LYS A 115 -17.75 -22.35 2.60
CA LYS A 115 -17.34 -23.71 3.04
C LYS A 115 -18.45 -24.56 3.67
N GLN A 116 -19.70 -24.10 3.73
CA GLN A 116 -20.76 -24.81 4.47
C GLN A 116 -22.06 -25.12 3.69
N LYS A 117 -22.06 -25.03 2.35
CA LYS A 117 -23.24 -25.39 1.53
C LYS A 117 -23.23 -26.80 0.91
N LEU A 118 -22.25 -27.65 1.20
CA LEU A 118 -22.16 -28.99 0.59
C LEU A 118 -22.45 -30.19 1.49
N ILE A 119 -22.89 -29.99 2.73
CA ILE A 119 -23.27 -31.13 3.59
C ILE A 119 -24.48 -30.78 4.44
N LEU A 120 -25.70 -30.95 3.91
CA LEU A 120 -26.89 -31.40 4.63
C LEU A 120 -27.98 -31.83 3.61
N PRO A 121 -28.86 -32.79 3.92
CA PRO A 121 -28.81 -33.83 4.95
C PRO A 121 -28.37 -35.21 4.42
#